data_AF-A0A7C4AQJ9-F1
#
_entry.id   AF-A0A7C4AQJ9-F1
#
_cell.length_a   1.000
_cell.length_b   1.000
_cell.length_c   1.000
_cell.angle_alpha   90.00
_cell.angle_beta   90.00
_cell.angle_gamma   90.00
#
_symmetry.space_group_name_H-M   'P 1'
#
loop_
_entity.id
_entity.type
_entity.pdbx_description
1 polymer ?
#
loop_
_entity_poly.entity_id
_entity_poly.type
_entity_poly.pdbx_seq_one_letter_code
_entity_poly.pdbx_strand_id
1 'polypeptide(L)'
;MKITAIALALVMACSMVFAQNKIIRDRYNNDVEIWRQSGSRTDVYDAQTNQLLRTRYRDGDRTIIRTPNNEEESVEYDQER
;
A
#
# COMPACT_ATOMS: atom_id res chain seq x y z
N MET A 1 11.28 40.42 4.25
CA MET A 1 11.01 39.31 3.30
C MET A 1 11.44 37.97 3.91
N LYS A 2 10.75 37.48 4.96
CA LYS A 2 11.10 36.20 5.63
C LYS A 2 9.90 35.23 5.75
N ILE A 3 8.68 35.73 5.53
CA ILE A 3 7.44 34.97 5.69
C ILE A 3 7.22 34.01 4.50
N THR A 4 7.69 34.38 3.31
CA THR A 4 7.55 33.57 2.09
C THR A 4 8.34 32.25 2.12
N ALA A 5 9.51 32.23 2.76
CA ALA A 5 10.33 31.03 2.85
C ALA A 5 9.73 29.97 3.80
N ILE A 6 9.11 30.40 4.91
CA ILE A 6 8.47 29.51 5.89
C ILE A 6 7.18 28.91 5.32
N ALA A 7 6.39 29.73 4.60
CA ALA A 7 5.17 29.25 3.94
C ALA A 7 5.48 28.20 2.85
N LEU A 8 6.57 28.36 2.11
CA LEU A 8 6.98 27.42 1.06
C LEU A 8 7.47 26.08 1.64
N ALA A 9 8.12 26.10 2.81
CA ALA A 9 8.53 24.89 3.52
C ALA A 9 7.34 24.08 4.08
N LEU A 10 6.26 24.76 4.50
CA LEU A 10 5.06 24.11 5.03
C LEU A 10 4.25 23.39 3.94
N VAL A 11 4.18 23.95 2.73
CA VAL A 11 3.44 23.36 1.60
C VAL A 11 4.11 22.09 1.07
N MET A 12 5.45 21.99 1.13
CA MET A 12 6.17 20.79 0.69
C MET A 12 5.99 19.59 1.66
N ALA A 13 5.65 19.84 2.93
CA ALA A 13 5.46 18.78 3.93
C ALA A 13 4.11 18.03 3.78
N CYS A 14 3.15 18.55 3.03
CA CYS A 14 1.81 17.95 2.88
C CYS A 14 1.68 16.95 1.72
N SER A 15 2.75 16.64 1.00
CA SER A 15 2.67 15.91 -0.27
C SER A 15 2.76 14.37 -0.17
N MET A 16 2.99 13.80 1.02
CA MET A 16 3.39 12.39 1.15
C MET A 16 2.40 11.48 1.88
N VAL A 17 1.09 11.62 1.69
CA VAL A 17 0.16 10.53 2.06
C VAL A 17 -0.99 10.44 1.06
N PHE A 18 -0.68 10.24 -0.22
CA PHE A 18 -1.69 9.75 -1.14
C PHE A 18 -1.78 8.24 -0.95
N ALA A 19 -2.76 7.78 -0.18
CA ALA A 19 -3.18 6.39 -0.23
C ALA A 19 -3.69 6.12 -1.66
N GLN A 20 -2.82 5.60 -2.51
CA GLN A 20 -3.19 5.24 -3.87
C GLN A 20 -3.92 3.90 -3.81
N ASN A 21 -5.24 3.96 -3.96
CA ASN A 21 -6.05 2.75 -4.14
C ASN A 21 -5.83 2.25 -5.57
N LYS A 22 -5.35 1.02 -5.71
CA LYS A 22 -5.19 0.33 -6.99
C LYS A 22 -6.25 -0.76 -7.10
N ILE A 23 -6.93 -0.83 -8.24
CA ILE A 23 -7.91 -1.89 -8.53
C ILE A 23 -7.26 -2.86 -9.51
N ILE A 24 -7.28 -4.15 -9.18
CA ILE A 24 -6.86 -5.24 -10.05
C ILE A 24 -8.08 -5.82 -10.71
N ARG A 25 -8.03 -5.94 -12.04
CA ARG A 25 -9.11 -6.50 -12.86
C ARG A 25 -8.69 -7.77 -13.55
N ASP A 26 -9.66 -8.65 -13.79
CA ASP A 26 -9.45 -9.84 -14.61
C ASP A 26 -9.42 -9.53 -16.12
N ARG A 27 -9.24 -10.58 -16.94
CA ARG A 27 -9.27 -10.50 -18.42
C ARG A 27 -10.59 -10.03 -19.02
N TYR A 28 -11.67 -10.02 -18.23
CA TYR A 28 -13.02 -9.59 -18.62
C TYR A 28 -13.36 -8.21 -18.04
N ASN A 29 -12.38 -7.51 -17.44
CA ASN A 29 -12.52 -6.20 -16.82
C ASN A 29 -13.45 -6.19 -15.59
N ASN A 30 -13.61 -7.32 -14.91
CA ASN A 30 -14.24 -7.38 -13.60
C ASN A 30 -13.23 -7.03 -12.52
N ASP A 31 -13.64 -6.26 -11.51
CA ASP A 31 -12.82 -5.96 -10.35
C ASP A 31 -12.66 -7.23 -9.50
N VAL A 32 -11.40 -7.60 -9.21
CA VAL A 32 -11.06 -8.81 -8.43
C VAL A 32 -10.44 -8.45 -7.09
N GLU A 33 -9.48 -7.52 -7.09
CA GLU A 33 -8.80 -7.11 -5.85
C GLU A 33 -8.72 -5.58 -5.75
N ILE A 34 -8.83 -5.08 -4.52
CA ILE A 34 -8.61 -3.68 -4.17
C ILE A 34 -7.38 -3.59 -3.28
N TRP A 35 -6.36 -2.90 -3.76
CA TRP A 35 -5.10 -2.70 -3.05
C TRP A 35 -5.10 -1.30 -2.46
N ARG A 36 -5.02 -1.20 -1.13
CA ARG A 36 -4.98 0.06 -0.40
C ARG A 36 -3.61 0.23 0.20
N GLN A 37 -2.83 1.14 -0.36
CA GLN A 37 -1.50 1.45 0.14
C GLN A 37 -1.57 2.55 1.21
N SER A 38 -0.92 2.31 2.35
CA SER A 38 -0.75 3.25 3.45
C SER A 38 0.70 3.21 3.91
N GLY A 39 1.54 4.07 3.34
CA GLY A 39 2.99 4.10 3.62
C GLY A 39 3.68 2.81 3.15
N SER A 40 4.35 2.10 4.06
CA SER A 40 5.03 0.82 3.80
C SER A 40 4.09 -0.40 3.86
N ARG A 41 2.81 -0.21 4.18
CA ARG A 41 1.79 -1.25 4.27
C ARG A 41 0.83 -1.16 3.09
N THR A 42 0.47 -2.31 2.53
CA THR A 42 -0.54 -2.47 1.49
C THR A 42 -1.53 -3.54 1.93
N ASP A 43 -2.78 -3.14 2.14
CA ASP A 43 -3.87 -4.08 2.41
C ASP A 43 -4.57 -4.44 1.11
N VAL A 44 -4.76 -5.74 0.86
CA VAL A 44 -5.45 -6.27 -0.32
C VAL A 44 -6.80 -6.80 0.13
N TYR A 45 -7.85 -6.32 -0.52
CA TYR A 45 -9.23 -6.70 -0.27
C TYR A 45 -9.80 -7.40 -1.49
N ASP A 46 -10.72 -8.32 -1.26
CA ASP A 46 -11.58 -8.87 -2.29
C ASP A 46 -12.51 -7.77 -2.82
N ALA A 47 -12.58 -7.57 -4.13
CA ALA A 47 -13.34 -6.46 -4.69
C ALA A 47 -14.87 -6.65 -4.59
N GLN A 48 -15.34 -7.90 -4.47
CA GLN A 48 -16.77 -8.22 -4.46
C GLN A 48 -17.35 -8.17 -3.04
N THR A 49 -16.60 -8.67 -2.07
CA THR A 49 -17.01 -8.81 -0.66
C THR A 49 -16.39 -7.74 0.24
N ASN A 50 -15.39 -7.00 -0.26
CA ASN A 50 -14.61 -6.01 0.49
C ASN A 50 -13.96 -6.61 1.76
N GLN A 51 -13.75 -7.93 1.79
CA GLN A 51 -13.06 -8.63 2.86
C GLN A 51 -11.56 -8.50 2.67
N LEU A 52 -10.82 -8.32 3.78
CA LEU A 52 -9.36 -8.32 3.74
C LEU A 52 -8.88 -9.72 3.34
N LEU A 53 -8.07 -9.81 2.28
CA LEU A 53 -7.47 -11.07 1.82
C LEU A 53 -6.06 -11.24 2.38
N ARG A 54 -5.26 -10.17 2.34
CA ARG A 54 -3.87 -10.17 2.82
C ARG A 54 -3.38 -8.76 3.10
N THR A 55 -2.46 -8.65 4.05
CA THR A 55 -1.68 -7.44 4.32
C THR A 55 -0.24 -7.69 3.93
N ARG A 56 0.29 -6.84 3.07
CA ARG A 56 1.71 -6.80 2.71
C ARG A 56 2.35 -5.62 3.42
N TYR A 57 3.52 -5.78 4.03
CA TYR A 57 4.31 -4.65 4.49
C TYR A 57 5.80 -4.90 4.31
N ARG A 58 6.54 -3.83 4.04
CA ARG A 58 7.99 -3.88 3.84
C ARG A 58 8.72 -3.69 5.16
N ASP A 59 9.64 -4.59 5.46
CA ASP A 59 10.54 -4.59 6.62
C ASP A 59 11.99 -4.73 6.13
N GLY A 60 12.65 -3.58 5.91
CA GLY A 60 13.96 -3.53 5.25
C GLY A 60 13.91 -4.11 3.82
N ASP A 61 14.75 -5.12 3.57
CA ASP A 61 14.84 -5.85 2.29
C ASP A 61 13.81 -6.98 2.17
N ARG A 62 12.91 -7.10 3.16
CA ARG A 62 11.90 -8.17 3.24
C ARG A 62 10.51 -7.59 3.01
N THR A 63 9.70 -8.36 2.31
CA THR A 63 8.27 -8.13 2.17
C THR A 63 7.54 -9.22 2.93
N ILE A 64 6.82 -8.83 3.98
CA ILE A 64 6.04 -9.73 4.81
C ILE A 64 4.59 -9.70 4.33
N ILE A 65 4.02 -10.87 4.06
CA ILE A 65 2.63 -11.03 3.64
C ILE A 65 1.91 -11.84 4.71
N ARG A 66 0.82 -11.29 5.24
CA ARG A 66 -0.02 -11.92 6.27
C ARG A 66 -1.44 -12.05 5.80
N THR A 67 -2.03 -13.23 5.98
CA THR A 67 -3.47 -13.44 5.83
C THR A 67 -4.21 -13.07 7.13
N PRO A 68 -5.49 -12.65 7.08
CA PRO A 68 -6.25 -12.16 8.24
C PRO A 68 -6.32 -13.14 9.43
N ASN A 69 -6.19 -14.44 9.17
CA ASN A 69 -6.25 -15.48 10.19
C ASN A 69 -4.87 -15.89 10.74
N ASN A 70 -3.78 -15.20 10.33
CA ASN A 70 -2.40 -15.59 10.62
C ASN A 70 -2.06 -17.03 10.18
N GLU A 71 -2.84 -17.60 9.26
CA GLU A 71 -2.66 -18.98 8.80
C GLU A 71 -1.43 -19.11 7.91
N GLU A 72 -1.04 -18.02 7.23
CA GLU A 72 0.12 -18.00 6.35
C GLU A 72 0.87 -16.67 6.50
N GLU A 73 2.11 -16.75 7.01
CA GLU A 73 3.10 -15.69 6.92
C GLU A 73 4.15 -16.13 5.89
N SER A 74 4.24 -15.38 4.79
CA SER A 74 5.31 -15.57 3.80
C SER A 74 6.20 -14.34 3.76
N VAL A 75 7.49 -14.59 3.61
CA VAL A 75 8.52 -13.56 3.52
C VAL A 75 9.14 -13.64 2.13
N GLU A 76 8.87 -12.63 1.33
CA GLU A 76 9.48 -12.45 0.01
C GLU A 76 10.70 -11.53 0.18
N TYR A 77 11.86 -11.99 -0.27
CA TYR A 77 13.07 -11.16 -0.31
C TYR A 77 13.11 -10.47 -1.67
N ASP A 78 13.34 -9.15 -1.69
CA ASP A 78 13.63 -8.45 -2.94
C ASP A 78 14.94 -9.05 -3.51
N GLN A 79 14.84 -9.93 -4.51
CA GLN A 79 15.99 -10.65 -5.11
C GLN A 79 16.86 -9.75 -6.01
N GLU A 80 16.55 -8.47 -6.13
CA GLU A 80 17.33 -7.52 -6.93
C GLU A 80 18.47 -6.92 -6.09
N ARG A 81 19.63 -7.59 -6.13
CA ARG A 81 20.92 -6.98 -5.78
C ARG A 81 21.99 -7.36 -6.79
#